data_AF-R9LCN7-F1
#
_entry.id   AF-R9LCN7-F1
#
_cell.length_a   1.000
_cell.length_b   1.000
_cell.length_c   1.000
_cell.angle_alpha   90.00
_cell.angle_beta   90.00
_cell.angle_gamma   90.00
#
_symmetry.space_group_name_H-M   'P 1'
#
loop_
_entity.id
_entity.type
_entity.pdbx_description
1 polymer ?
#
loop_
_entity_poly.entity_id
_entity_poly.type
_entity_poly.pdbx_seq_one_letter_code
_entity_poly.pdbx_strand_id
1 'polypeptide(L)'
;MLHNEARRLLVQAYEQTHDAQTVAKCFQVSTSTVYRLSGQMKKTGSVDLQTSQRGRKPALTEEDLQDIDQLIIAQPDITIDEIIEKQGLSISNETVRKAVIGLGYVYKKKSFYAAERERVRCCGRERSLEGNDHTMRSGQTGISG
;
A
#
# COMPACT_ATOMS: atom_id res chain seq x y z
N MET A 1 -24.69 -3.83 -13.59
CA MET A 1 -24.01 -2.54 -13.82
C MET A 1 -23.52 -2.51 -15.26
N LEU A 2 -23.67 -1.40 -15.98
CA LEU A 2 -23.27 -1.28 -17.38
C LEU A 2 -21.74 -1.20 -17.50
N HIS A 3 -21.15 -1.97 -18.41
CA HIS A 3 -19.71 -1.96 -18.67
C HIS A 3 -19.25 -0.63 -19.29
N ASN A 4 -17.96 -0.27 -19.18
CA ASN A 4 -17.45 1.02 -19.66
C ASN A 4 -17.71 1.23 -21.16
N GLU A 5 -17.48 0.20 -21.99
CA GLU A 5 -17.77 0.25 -23.43
C GLU A 5 -19.24 0.59 -23.71
N ALA A 6 -20.17 -0.12 -23.06
CA ALA A 6 -21.60 0.11 -23.23
C ALA A 6 -22.03 1.50 -22.73
N ARG A 7 -21.39 2.05 -21.69
CA ARG A 7 -21.64 3.44 -21.23
C ARG A 7 -21.20 4.46 -22.28
N ARG A 8 -20.06 4.26 -22.94
CA ARG A 8 -19.57 5.12 -24.03
C ARG A 8 -20.49 5.06 -25.24
N LEU A 9 -20.85 3.85 -25.68
CA LEU A 9 -21.78 3.65 -26.80
C LEU A 9 -23.17 4.26 -26.52
N LEU A 10 -23.66 4.14 -25.29
CA LEU A 10 -24.93 4.73 -24.89
C LEU A 10 -24.91 6.25 -25.02
N VAL A 11 -23.84 6.91 -24.55
CA VAL A 11 -23.73 8.37 -24.67
C VAL A 11 -23.59 8.80 -26.12
N GLN A 12 -22.81 8.08 -26.93
CA GLN A 12 -22.70 8.35 -28.36
C GLN A 12 -24.06 8.21 -29.08
N ALA A 13 -24.82 7.16 -28.77
CA ALA A 13 -26.15 6.95 -29.33
C ALA A 13 -27.12 8.08 -28.92
N TYR A 14 -27.03 8.55 -27.68
CA TYR A 14 -27.83 9.67 -27.19
C TYR A 14 -27.45 11.00 -27.84
N GLU A 15 -26.15 11.26 -28.07
CA GLU A 15 -25.69 12.46 -28.79
C GLU A 15 -26.13 12.49 -30.25
N GLN A 16 -26.31 11.32 -30.88
CA GLN A 16 -26.81 11.25 -32.27
C GLN A 16 -28.32 11.41 -32.33
N THR A 17 -29.06 10.73 -31.47
CA THR A 17 -30.53 10.63 -31.55
C THR A 17 -31.28 11.67 -30.74
N HIS A 18 -30.67 12.19 -29.66
CA HIS A 18 -31.29 13.05 -28.65
C HIS A 18 -32.57 12.48 -28.00
N ASP A 19 -32.91 11.22 -28.26
CA ASP A 19 -34.06 10.53 -27.68
C ASP A 19 -33.62 9.57 -26.58
N ALA A 20 -33.82 9.99 -25.33
CA ALA A 20 -33.46 9.19 -24.17
C ALA A 20 -34.32 7.93 -24.01
N GLN A 21 -35.57 7.91 -24.51
CA GLN A 21 -36.46 6.77 -24.33
C GLN A 21 -36.05 5.60 -25.21
N THR A 22 -35.76 5.86 -26.49
CA THR A 22 -35.31 4.82 -27.42
C THR A 22 -33.95 4.27 -27.01
N VAL A 23 -32.99 5.14 -26.67
CA VAL A 23 -31.67 4.70 -26.19
C VAL A 23 -31.79 3.86 -24.91
N ALA A 24 -32.62 4.28 -23.95
CA ALA A 24 -32.86 3.51 -22.74
C ALA A 24 -33.38 2.10 -23.02
N LYS A 25 -34.32 1.96 -23.97
CA LYS A 25 -34.86 0.65 -24.40
C LYS A 25 -33.80 -0.20 -25.08
N CYS A 26 -33.00 0.36 -25.99
CA CYS A 26 -31.92 -0.37 -26.69
C CYS A 26 -30.88 -0.94 -25.72
N PHE A 27 -30.49 -0.18 -24.69
CA PHE A 27 -29.50 -0.59 -23.70
C PHE A 27 -30.11 -1.28 -22.47
N GLN A 28 -31.43 -1.49 -22.43
CA GLN A 28 -32.18 -2.07 -21.30
C GLN A 28 -31.88 -1.37 -19.95
N VAL A 29 -31.79 -0.04 -19.96
CA VAL A 29 -31.56 0.78 -18.77
C VAL A 29 -32.70 1.78 -18.56
N SER A 30 -32.73 2.42 -17.39
CA SER A 30 -33.66 3.52 -17.14
C SER A 30 -33.26 4.78 -17.92
N THR A 31 -34.26 5.61 -18.29
CA THR A 31 -34.04 6.94 -18.87
C THR A 31 -33.18 7.83 -17.96
N SER A 32 -33.34 7.70 -16.63
CA SER A 32 -32.50 8.39 -15.65
C SER A 32 -31.02 8.03 -15.75
N THR A 33 -30.69 6.79 -16.14
CA THR A 33 -29.31 6.37 -16.37
C THR A 33 -28.72 7.07 -17.59
N VAL A 34 -29.50 7.25 -18.65
CA VAL A 34 -29.08 7.97 -19.86
C VAL A 34 -28.73 9.42 -19.54
N TYR A 35 -29.64 10.14 -18.88
CA TYR A 35 -29.39 11.53 -18.49
C TYR A 35 -28.21 11.68 -17.53
N ARG A 36 -28.08 10.78 -16.56
CA ARG A 36 -26.95 10.80 -15.61
C ARG A 36 -25.60 10.62 -16.32
N LEU A 37 -25.52 9.67 -17.25
CA LEU A 37 -24.29 9.40 -18.00
C LEU A 37 -23.95 10.54 -18.98
N SER A 38 -24.95 11.06 -19.70
CA SER A 38 -24.76 12.24 -20.55
C SER A 38 -24.30 13.47 -19.75
N GLY A 39 -24.92 13.72 -18.59
CA GLY A 39 -24.51 14.79 -17.68
C GLY A 39 -23.09 14.60 -17.13
N GLN A 40 -22.70 13.35 -16.83
CA GLN A 40 -21.33 13.02 -16.42
C GLN A 40 -20.33 13.33 -17.55
N MET A 41 -20.64 12.94 -18.79
CA MET A 41 -19.80 13.25 -19.95
C MET A 41 -19.58 14.76 -20.11
N LYS A 42 -20.63 15.58 -19.99
CA LYS A 42 -20.51 17.04 -20.11
C LYS A 42 -19.67 17.69 -19.00
N LYS A 43 -19.68 17.12 -17.79
CA LYS A 43 -18.98 17.68 -16.63
C LYS A 43 -17.51 17.26 -16.56
N THR A 44 -17.26 15.98 -16.79
CA THR A 44 -15.96 15.35 -16.52
C THR A 44 -15.24 14.93 -17.80
N GLY A 45 -15.92 14.91 -18.95
CA GLY A 45 -15.36 14.45 -20.22
C GLY A 45 -15.20 12.92 -20.32
N SER A 46 -15.57 12.17 -19.28
CA SER A 46 -15.50 10.71 -19.26
C SER A 46 -16.69 10.11 -18.52
N VAL A 47 -17.17 8.99 -19.05
CA VAL A 47 -18.24 8.16 -18.47
C VAL A 47 -17.71 6.89 -17.83
N ASP A 48 -16.39 6.68 -17.83
CA ASP A 48 -15.78 5.48 -17.27
C ASP A 48 -15.93 5.43 -15.75
N LEU A 49 -15.91 4.22 -15.21
CA LEU A 49 -15.89 4.02 -13.77
C LEU A 49 -14.54 4.47 -13.19
N GLN A 50 -14.56 5.52 -12.36
CA GLN A 50 -13.39 6.02 -11.65
C GLN A 50 -13.15 5.24 -10.35
N THR A 51 -12.87 3.93 -10.47
CA THR A 51 -12.65 3.05 -9.32
C THR A 51 -11.41 3.46 -8.51
N SER A 52 -10.33 3.89 -9.18
CA SER A 52 -9.09 4.34 -8.56
C SER A 52 -9.24 5.62 -7.74
N GLN A 53 -10.24 6.46 -8.06
CA GLN A 53 -10.50 7.68 -7.29
C GLN A 53 -11.33 7.42 -6.03
N ARG A 54 -11.86 6.22 -5.85
CA ARG A 54 -12.71 5.87 -4.71
C ARG A 54 -11.86 5.39 -3.53
N GLY A 55 -12.31 5.67 -2.31
CA GLY A 55 -11.64 5.21 -1.08
C GLY A 55 -10.67 6.24 -0.49
N ARG A 56 -9.87 5.79 0.48
CA ARG A 56 -8.89 6.63 1.17
C ARG A 56 -7.75 7.00 0.22
N LYS A 57 -7.43 8.30 0.13
CA LYS A 57 -6.32 8.77 -0.70
C LYS A 57 -4.98 8.31 -0.12
N PRO A 58 -4.00 7.97 -0.98
CA PRO A 58 -2.67 7.60 -0.51
C PRO A 58 -2.02 8.76 0.24
N ALA A 59 -1.15 8.42 1.19
CA ALA A 59 -0.43 9.42 1.98
C ALA A 59 0.70 10.10 1.19
N LEU A 60 1.21 9.43 0.16
CA LEU A 60 2.20 9.95 -0.79
C LEU A 60 1.47 10.36 -2.06
N THR A 61 1.78 11.55 -2.54
CA THR A 61 1.36 12.06 -3.85
C THR A 61 2.28 11.55 -4.95
N GLU A 62 1.89 11.74 -6.21
CA GLU A 62 2.73 11.37 -7.35
C GLU A 62 4.04 12.18 -7.38
N GLU A 63 3.98 13.44 -6.94
CA GLU A 63 5.16 14.32 -6.80
C GLU A 63 6.12 13.76 -5.76
N ASP A 64 5.59 13.34 -4.60
CA ASP A 64 6.41 12.71 -3.55
C ASP A 64 7.09 11.42 -4.03
N LEU A 65 6.41 10.64 -4.90
CA LEU A 65 7.00 9.43 -5.48
C LEU A 65 8.16 9.76 -6.43
N GLN A 66 8.01 10.80 -7.24
CA GLN A 66 9.07 11.27 -8.14
C GLN A 66 10.27 11.81 -7.35
N ASP A 67 10.02 12.53 -6.25
CA ASP A 67 11.09 13.00 -5.38
C ASP A 67 11.84 11.84 -4.71
N ILE A 68 11.12 10.80 -4.25
CA ILE A 68 11.75 9.57 -3.73
C ILE A 68 12.61 8.90 -4.80
N ASP A 69 12.12 8.80 -6.03
CA ASP A 69 12.86 8.20 -7.14
C ASP A 69 14.16 8.98 -7.42
N GLN A 70 14.09 10.30 -7.50
CA GLN A 70 15.25 11.17 -7.69
C GLN A 70 16.26 11.05 -6.54
N LEU A 71 15.79 10.96 -5.30
CA LEU A 71 16.66 10.77 -4.12
C LEU A 71 17.41 9.44 -4.17
N ILE A 72 16.75 8.36 -4.60
CA ILE A 72 17.36 7.04 -4.74
C ILE A 72 18.37 7.03 -5.89
N ILE A 73 18.05 7.67 -7.02
CA ILE A 73 18.99 7.81 -8.15
C ILE A 73 20.24 8.58 -7.74
N ALA A 74 20.08 9.68 -6.99
CA ALA A 74 21.20 10.50 -6.51
C ALA A 74 22.05 9.78 -5.45
N GLN A 75 21.41 9.02 -4.56
CA GLN A 75 22.05 8.29 -3.47
C GLN A 75 21.44 6.89 -3.32
N PRO A 76 21.98 5.86 -4.01
CA PRO A 76 21.37 4.53 -4.01
C PRO A 76 21.46 3.80 -2.65
N ASP A 77 22.44 4.16 -1.82
CA ASP A 77 22.62 3.59 -0.48
C ASP A 77 21.79 4.31 0.62
N ILE A 78 20.86 5.19 0.23
CA ILE A 78 19.99 5.92 1.15
C ILE A 78 19.07 4.96 1.92
N THR A 79 18.90 5.24 3.21
CA THR A 79 18.00 4.49 4.09
C THR A 79 16.57 5.05 4.03
N ILE A 80 15.60 4.23 4.42
CA ILE A 80 14.18 4.66 4.44
C ILE A 80 13.98 5.81 5.43
N ASP A 81 14.67 5.78 6.57
CA ASP A 81 14.58 6.84 7.59
C ASP A 81 15.13 8.17 7.04
N GLU A 82 16.25 8.13 6.33
CA GLU A 82 16.82 9.33 5.67
C GLU A 82 15.90 9.88 4.57
N ILE A 83 15.17 9.03 3.84
CA ILE A 83 14.17 9.49 2.86
C ILE A 83 13.07 10.29 3.56
N ILE A 84 12.57 9.81 4.70
CA ILE A 84 11.53 10.49 5.49
C ILE A 84 12.02 11.83 6.02
N GLU A 85 13.24 11.86 6.56
CA GLU A 85 13.86 13.09 7.04
C GLU A 85 14.03 14.12 5.92
N LYS A 86 14.46 13.70 4.73
CA LYS A 86 14.65 14.60 3.58
C LYS A 86 13.33 15.13 3.01
N GLN A 87 12.28 14.32 2.99
CA GLN A 87 10.95 14.78 2.56
C GLN A 87 10.23 15.65 3.60
N GLY A 88 10.60 15.55 4.87
CA GLY A 88 9.95 16.31 5.95
C GLY A 88 8.48 15.93 6.18
N LEU A 89 8.05 14.76 5.68
CA LEU A 89 6.68 14.26 5.82
C LEU A 89 6.58 13.32 7.02
N SER A 90 5.51 13.45 7.83
CA SER A 90 5.25 12.57 8.98
C SER A 90 4.64 11.23 8.57
N ILE A 91 5.37 10.50 7.72
CA ILE A 91 4.94 9.24 7.13
C ILE A 91 5.63 8.07 7.82
N SER A 92 4.95 6.93 7.93
CA SER A 92 5.55 5.73 8.51
C SER A 92 6.57 5.08 7.57
N ASN A 93 7.64 4.51 8.13
CA ASN A 93 8.67 3.76 7.39
C ASN A 93 8.09 2.72 6.43
N GLU A 94 7.02 2.04 6.84
CA GLU A 94 6.37 1.01 6.00
C GLU A 94 5.69 1.60 4.77
N THR A 95 5.19 2.84 4.83
CA THR A 95 4.58 3.51 3.69
C THR A 95 5.64 3.86 2.64
N VAL A 96 6.77 4.42 3.08
CA VAL A 96 7.90 4.72 2.19
C VAL A 96 8.49 3.42 1.63
N ARG A 97 8.64 2.38 2.44
CA ARG A 97 9.08 1.05 1.96
C ARG A 97 8.22 0.53 0.82
N LYS A 98 6.89 0.61 0.97
CA LYS A 98 5.94 0.16 -0.07
C LYS A 98 6.04 1.00 -1.34
N ALA A 99 6.25 2.31 -1.20
CA ALA A 99 6.49 3.20 -2.34
C ALA A 99 7.76 2.80 -3.10
N VAL A 100 8.88 2.59 -2.40
CA VAL A 100 10.15 2.16 -2.99
C VAL A 100 10.03 0.82 -3.72
N ILE A 101 9.33 -0.15 -3.13
CA ILE A 101 9.04 -1.44 -3.79
C ILE A 101 8.13 -1.24 -5.02
N GLY A 102 7.14 -0.34 -4.91
CA GLY A 102 6.24 0.01 -6.02
C GLY A 102 6.96 0.65 -7.20
N LEU A 103 8.03 1.42 -6.95
CA LEU A 103 8.93 1.97 -7.97
C LEU A 103 9.85 0.93 -8.62
N GLY A 104 9.90 -0.30 -8.08
CA GLY A 104 10.69 -1.41 -8.63
C GLY A 104 12.06 -1.61 -8.00
N TYR A 105 12.40 -0.85 -6.94
CA TYR A 105 13.67 -1.01 -6.24
C TYR A 105 13.65 -2.17 -5.24
N VAL A 106 14.82 -2.79 -5.05
CA VAL A 106 15.00 -3.84 -4.04
C VAL A 106 15.51 -3.22 -2.75
N TYR A 107 14.67 -3.22 -1.73
CA TYR A 107 15.07 -2.78 -0.40
C TYR A 107 15.82 -3.88 0.35
N LYS A 108 17.11 -3.65 0.63
CA LYS A 108 17.91 -4.50 1.52
C LYS A 108 17.96 -3.94 2.93
N LYS A 109 17.33 -4.63 3.87
CA LYS A 109 17.43 -4.29 5.30
C LYS A 109 18.86 -4.48 5.77
N LYS A 110 19.49 -3.45 6.34
CA LYS A 110 20.70 -3.64 7.15
C LYS A 110 20.26 -4.34 8.44
N SER A 111 20.56 -5.64 8.55
CA SER A 111 20.46 -6.32 9.84
C SER A 111 21.45 -5.66 10.78
N PHE A 112 20.97 -5.17 11.93
CA PHE A 112 21.85 -4.71 13.00
C PHE A 112 22.92 -5.78 13.24
N TYR A 113 24.19 -5.38 13.30
CA TYR A 113 25.27 -6.24 13.75
C TYR A 113 24.86 -6.77 15.13
N ALA A 114 24.50 -8.06 15.21
CA ALA A 114 24.09 -8.62 16.48
C ALA A 114 25.33 -8.63 17.38
N ALA A 115 25.28 -7.92 18.52
CA ALA A 115 26.31 -8.03 19.57
C ALA A 115 26.55 -9.49 20.01
N GLU A 116 25.61 -10.38 19.67
CA GLU A 116 25.72 -11.84 19.74
C GLU A 116 26.89 -12.45 18.97
N ARG A 117 27.43 -11.79 17.93
CA ARG A 117 28.63 -12.27 17.24
C ARG A 117 29.92 -12.05 18.04
N GLU A 118 29.95 -11.04 18.92
CA GLU A 118 31.06 -10.77 19.83
C GLU A 118 30.95 -11.56 21.15
N ARG A 119 29.86 -12.30 21.37
CA ARG A 119 29.83 -13.25 22.48
C ARG A 119 30.96 -14.25 22.28
N VAL A 120 31.87 -14.26 23.26
CA VAL A 120 32.89 -15.30 23.40
C VAL A 120 32.16 -16.64 23.27
N ARG A 121 32.42 -17.37 22.19
CA ARG A 121 31.95 -18.74 22.08
C ARG A 121 32.50 -19.46 23.30
N CYS A 122 31.64 -19.95 24.18
CA CYS A 122 32.08 -20.79 25.27
C CYS A 122 32.83 -21.98 24.66
N CYS A 123 34.16 -21.91 24.63
CA CYS A 123 34.99 -23.09 24.46
C CYS A 123 34.52 -24.04 25.56
N GLY A 124 33.91 -25.15 25.15
CA GLY A 124 33.26 -26.08 26.05
C GLY A 124 34.21 -26.43 27.19
N ARG A 125 33.93 -25.94 28.40
CA ARG A 125 34.41 -26.62 29.58
C ARG A 125 33.60 -27.90 29.66
N GLU A 126 34.27 -29.03 29.53
CA GLU A 126 33.71 -30.31 29.96
C GLU A 126 33.09 -30.09 31.34
N ARG A 127 31.78 -30.32 31.43
CA ARG A 127 31.11 -30.37 32.72
C ARG A 127 31.56 -31.67 33.38
N SER A 128 32.57 -31.60 34.25
CA SER A 128 32.80 -32.66 35.23
C SER A 128 31.52 -32.78 36.06
N LEU A 129 30.82 -33.89 35.87
CA LEU A 129 29.70 -34.30 36.70
C LEU A 129 30.27 -34.79 38.03
N GLU A 130 30.49 -33.87 38.96
CA GLU A 130 30.60 -34.22 40.38
C GLU A 130 29.33 -33.72 41.06
N GLY A 131 28.45 -34.68 41.32
CA GLY A 131 27.20 -34.44 42.02
C GLY A 131 27.45 -33.99 43.46
N ASN A 132 26.55 -33.16 43.97
CA ASN A 132 26.04 -33.36 45.31
C ASN A 132 24.61 -32.81 45.40
N ASP A 133 23.76 -33.69 45.90
CA ASP A 133 22.36 -33.49 46.22
C ASP A 133 22.15 -32.42 47.30
N HIS A 134 20.90 -31.95 47.34
CA HIS A 134 20.24 -31.11 48.35
C HIS A 134 20.27 -29.59 48.13
N THR A 135 19.14 -29.05 47.68
CA THR A 135 18.18 -28.40 48.58
C THR A 135 16.87 -28.08 47.84
N MET A 136 15.76 -28.52 48.42
CA MET A 136 14.40 -28.13 48.06
C MET A 136 14.22 -26.61 48.21
N ARG A 137 13.30 -25.99 47.43
CA ARG A 137 12.10 -25.27 47.95
C ARG A 137 11.47 -24.32 46.91
N SER A 138 10.29 -24.73 46.43
CA SER A 138 9.08 -23.97 46.07
C SER A 138 9.18 -22.53 45.54
N GLY A 139 8.60 -22.30 44.35
CA GLY A 139 8.13 -20.98 43.91
C GLY A 139 6.89 -21.14 43.02
N GLN A 140 5.74 -20.74 43.56
CA GLN A 140 4.38 -20.91 43.03
C GLN A 140 4.14 -20.20 41.69
N THR A 141 3.35 -20.86 40.85
CA THR A 141 2.57 -20.30 39.76
C THR A 141 1.58 -19.24 40.27
N GLY A 142 1.57 -18.07 39.64
CA GLY A 142 0.52 -17.06 39.81
C GLY A 142 0.22 -16.39 38.48
N ILE A 143 -0.88 -16.79 37.85
CA ILE A 143 -1.52 -16.13 36.72
C ILE A 143 -2.75 -15.42 37.29
N SER A 144 -2.81 -14.10 37.14
CA SER A 144 -3.95 -13.22 37.44
C SER A 144 -3.75 -11.98 36.57
N GLY A 145 -4.72 -11.43 35.85
CA GLY A 145 -6.14 -11.66 35.63
C GLY A 145 -6.59 -10.55 34.69
#